data_AF-A0A374PDP4-F1
#
_entry.id   AF-A0A374PDP4-F1
#
_cell.length_a   1.000
_cell.length_b   1.000
_cell.length_c   1.000
_cell.angle_alpha   90.00
_cell.angle_beta   90.00
_cell.angle_gamma   90.00
#
_symmetry.space_group_name_H-M   'P 1'
#
loop_
_entity.id
_entity.type
_entity.pdbx_description
1 polymer ?
#
loop_
_entity_poly.entity_id
_entity_poly.type
_entity_poly.pdbx_seq_one_letter_code
_entity_poly.pdbx_strand_id
1 'polypeptide(L)'
;MRDLSVYFCKKCGFYSYYPLAKYAVCPRCDLDMVLLPIEYKEFVNLNCYERDELLADQMIASSSPIVRRIIAPHKINNTREIIAILTYKIDELNTENVKLQGTVDWMHQFIWQLVKSRKNITPP
;
A
#
# COMPACT_ATOMS: atom_id res chain seq x y z
N MET A 1 11.83 26.37 17.79
CA MET A 1 12.51 25.14 17.30
C MET A 1 13.22 25.49 16.01
N ARG A 2 14.48 25.08 15.80
CA ARG A 2 15.11 25.25 14.49
C ARG A 2 14.40 24.32 13.51
N ASP A 3 14.01 24.82 12.34
CA ASP A 3 13.40 24.00 11.31
C ASP A 3 14.42 22.95 10.86
N LEU A 4 14.14 21.69 11.20
CA LEU A 4 14.93 20.56 10.75
C LEU A 4 14.46 20.16 9.36
N SER A 5 15.39 19.74 8.51
CA SER A 5 15.09 19.11 7.24
C SER A 5 15.52 17.66 7.25
N VAL A 6 14.84 16.83 6.46
CA VAL A 6 15.12 15.39 6.38
C VAL A 6 16.12 15.14 5.26
N TYR A 7 17.23 14.48 5.58
CA TYR A 7 18.24 14.08 4.59
C TYR A 7 18.31 12.56 4.54
N PHE A 8 18.69 12.02 3.38
CA PHE A 8 18.89 10.57 3.19
C PHE A 8 20.17 10.24 2.42
N CYS A 9 20.71 9.05 2.67
CA CYS A 9 21.85 8.52 1.95
C CYS A 9 21.39 7.77 0.69
N LYS A 10 21.83 8.23 -0.48
CA LYS A 10 21.52 7.59 -1.78
C LYS A 10 22.04 6.15 -1.90
N LYS A 11 23.03 5.76 -1.09
CA LYS A 11 23.67 4.45 -1.15
C LYS A 11 22.98 3.41 -0.25
N CYS A 12 22.61 3.78 0.98
CA CYS A 12 22.10 2.83 1.98
C CYS A 12 20.71 3.16 2.53
N GLY A 13 20.08 4.26 2.09
CA GLY A 13 18.75 4.66 2.53
C GLY A 13 18.69 5.24 3.95
N PHE A 14 19.80 5.26 4.70
CA PHE A 14 19.84 5.87 6.03
C PHE A 14 19.39 7.34 5.95
N TYR A 15 18.43 7.73 6.79
CA TYR A 15 17.94 9.09 6.88
C TYR A 15 18.15 9.66 8.28
N SER A 16 18.26 10.99 8.36
CA SER A 16 18.38 11.71 9.63
C SER A 16 17.97 13.17 9.44
N TYR A 17 17.86 13.91 10.55
CA TYR A 17 17.39 15.28 10.59
C TYR A 17 18.54 16.23 10.86
N TYR A 18 18.74 17.19 9.97
CA TYR A 18 19.79 18.19 10.11
C TYR A 18 19.24 19.59 9.85
N PRO A 19 19.77 20.62 10.53
CA PRO A 19 19.37 22.00 10.26
C PRO A 19 20.01 22.56 8.98
N LEU A 20 21.14 22.00 8.53
CA LEU A 20 21.87 22.44 7.34
C LEU A 20 22.55 21.24 6.66
N ALA A 21 22.64 21.29 5.32
CA ALA A 21 23.22 20.21 4.51
C ALA A 21 24.67 19.86 4.88
N LYS A 22 25.48 20.84 5.32
CA LYS A 22 26.89 20.62 5.70
C LYS A 22 27.09 19.66 6.88
N TYR A 23 26.04 19.40 7.67
CA TYR A 23 26.09 18.44 8.78
C TYR A 23 25.55 17.06 8.38
N ALA A 24 24.97 16.94 7.18
CA ALA A 24 24.26 15.76 6.75
C ALA A 24 25.23 14.78 6.09
N VAL A 25 26.06 14.10 6.90
CA VAL A 25 26.96 13.03 6.46
C VAL A 25 26.44 11.69 6.95
N CYS A 26 26.41 10.70 6.07
CA CYS A 26 25.89 9.38 6.40
C CYS A 26 26.87 8.61 7.32
N PRO A 27 26.47 8.20 8.54
CA PRO A 27 27.36 7.49 9.46
C PRO A 27 27.70 6.06 9.01
N ARG A 28 26.98 5.51 8.02
CA ARG A 28 27.21 4.15 7.48
C ARG A 28 28.10 4.13 6.25
N CYS A 29 28.11 5.21 5.48
CA CYS A 29 28.75 5.25 4.17
C CYS A 29 29.82 6.34 4.05
N ASP A 30 29.87 7.27 5.01
CA ASP A 30 30.72 8.46 4.97
C ASP A 30 30.54 9.27 3.68
N LEU A 31 29.27 9.44 3.28
CA LEU A 31 28.87 10.17 2.08
C LEU A 31 27.92 11.30 2.46
N ASP A 32 28.04 12.42 1.75
CA ASP A 32 27.08 13.51 1.83
C ASP A 32 25.66 13.00 1.55
N MET A 33 24.76 13.29 2.48
CA MET A 33 23.35 12.97 2.37
C MET A 33 22.64 14.05 1.56
N VAL A 34 21.53 13.67 0.94
CA VAL A 34 20.75 14.55 0.08
C VAL A 34 19.42 14.89 0.74
N LEU A 35 18.98 16.14 0.57
CA LEU A 35 17.71 16.62 1.07
C LEU A 35 16.56 15.82 0.44
N LEU A 36 15.66 15.29 1.27
CA LEU A 36 14.42 14.71 0.78
C LEU A 36 13.46 15.82 0.36
N PRO A 37 12.73 15.67 -0.76
CA PRO A 37 11.76 16.67 -1.23
C PRO A 37 10.43 16.57 -0.47
N ILE A 38 10.49 16.62 0.86
CA ILE A 38 9.33 16.53 1.76
C ILE A 38 9.58 17.36 3.01
N GLU A 39 8.54 17.96 3.57
CA GLU A 39 8.65 18.69 4.82
C GLU A 39 8.86 17.75 6.01
N TYR A 40 9.58 18.21 7.03
CA TYR A 40 9.82 17.42 8.24
C TYR A 40 8.52 16.93 8.90
N LYS A 41 7.52 17.81 9.03
CA LYS A 41 6.24 17.48 9.66
C LYS A 41 5.52 16.36 8.90
N GLU A 42 5.53 16.44 7.57
CA GLU A 42 4.92 15.44 6.71
C GLU A 42 5.65 14.10 6.81
N PHE A 43 6.98 14.11 6.78
CA PHE A 43 7.79 12.90 6.89
C PHE A 43 7.61 12.17 8.24
N VAL A 44 7.49 12.91 9.34
CA VAL A 44 7.25 12.31 10.68
C VAL A 44 5.88 11.65 10.76
N ASN A 45 4.89 12.14 10.00
CA ASN A 45 3.55 11.56 9.97
C ASN A 45 3.46 10.29 9.12
N LEU A 46 4.43 10.03 8.23
CA LEU A 46 4.50 8.79 7.47
C LEU A 46 4.74 7.59 8.38
N ASN A 47 4.09 6.47 8.07
CA ASN A 47 4.36 5.18 8.71
C ASN A 47 5.67 4.55 8.17
N CYS A 48 6.09 3.42 8.74
CA CYS A 48 7.35 2.77 8.33
C CYS A 48 7.38 2.39 6.85
N TYR A 49 6.28 1.83 6.33
CA TYR A 49 6.17 1.40 4.95
C TYR A 49 6.24 2.59 3.99
N GLU A 50 5.50 3.66 4.28
CA GLU A 50 5.49 4.88 3.46
C GLU A 50 6.87 5.56 3.42
N ARG A 51 7.61 5.54 4.54
CA ARG A 51 8.99 6.05 4.58
C ARG A 51 9.93 5.19 3.74
N ASP A 52 9.83 3.87 3.86
CA ASP A 52 10.67 2.94 3.11
C ASP A 52 10.41 3.05 1.60
N GLU A 53 9.14 3.17 1.19
CA GLU A 53 8.75 3.38 -0.21
C GLU A 53 9.30 4.71 -0.76
N LEU A 54 9.13 5.81 -0.01
CA LEU A 54 9.67 7.12 -0.38
C LEU A 54 11.20 7.06 -0.54
N LEU A 55 11.91 6.47 0.41
CA LEU A 55 13.37 6.36 0.36
C LEU A 55 13.82 5.50 -0.83
N ALA A 56 13.14 4.37 -1.08
CA ALA A 56 13.45 3.50 -2.21
C ALA A 56 13.27 4.22 -3.55
N ASP A 57 12.17 4.94 -3.74
CA ASP A 57 11.92 5.71 -4.96
C ASP A 57 12.98 6.81 -5.16
N GLN A 58 13.38 7.50 -4.09
CA GLN A 58 14.43 8.53 -4.15
C GLN A 58 15.82 7.92 -4.45
N MET A 59 16.12 6.73 -3.92
CA MET A 59 17.34 5.99 -4.25
C MET A 59 17.36 5.55 -5.71
N ILE A 60 16.24 5.03 -6.23
CA ILE A 60 16.11 4.62 -7.63
C ILE A 60 16.24 5.85 -8.55
N ALA A 61 15.59 6.96 -8.24
CA ALA A 61 15.68 8.20 -9.00
C ALA A 61 17.12 8.75 -9.05
N SER A 62 17.85 8.59 -7.95
CA SER A 62 19.25 8.99 -7.81
C SER A 62 20.26 8.02 -8.44
N SER A 63 19.81 6.85 -8.88
CA SER A 63 20.68 5.82 -9.45
C SER A 63 21.02 6.07 -10.92
N SER A 64 22.04 5.34 -11.40
CA SER A 64 22.48 5.44 -12.79
C SER A 64 21.33 5.06 -13.76
N PRO A 65 21.30 5.64 -14.98
CA PRO A 65 20.23 5.35 -15.94
C PRO A 65 20.11 3.86 -16.29
N ILE A 66 21.22 3.12 -16.25
CA ILE A 66 21.23 1.67 -16.50
C ILE A 66 20.53 0.90 -15.37
N VAL A 67 20.79 1.25 -14.11
CA VAL A 67 20.12 0.64 -12.95
C VAL A 67 18.62 0.88 -13.01
N ARG A 68 18.20 2.11 -13.30
CA ARG A 68 16.77 2.44 -13.50
C ARG A 68 16.11 1.59 -14.59
N ARG A 69 16.79 1.41 -15.72
CA ARG A 69 16.29 0.60 -16.84
C ARG A 69 16.15 -0.88 -16.47
N ILE A 70 17.08 -1.41 -15.67
CA ILE A 70 17.05 -2.80 -15.19
C ILE A 70 15.90 -2.99 -14.19
N ILE A 71 15.68 -2.04 -13.27
CA ILE A 71 14.63 -2.16 -12.22
C ILE A 71 13.22 -1.94 -12.77
N ALA A 72 13.04 -1.07 -13.76
CA ALA A 72 11.73 -0.75 -14.33
C ALA A 72 10.85 -1.98 -14.71
N PRO A 73 11.34 -2.98 -15.48
CA PRO A 73 10.54 -4.16 -15.79
C PRO A 73 10.19 -5.00 -14.55
N HIS A 74 11.06 -5.08 -13.53
CA HIS A 74 10.76 -5.78 -12.29
C HIS A 74 9.64 -5.11 -11.51
N LYS A 75 9.61 -3.77 -11.43
CA LYS A 75 8.53 -3.03 -10.76
C LYS A 75 7.17 -3.33 -11.43
N ILE A 76 7.13 -3.33 -12.77
CA ILE A 76 5.91 -3.63 -13.55
C ILE A 76 5.45 -5.09 -13.34
N ASN A 77 6.38 -6.04 -13.39
CA ASN A 77 6.04 -7.46 -13.25
C ASN A 77 5.51 -7.78 -11.84
N ASN A 78 6.12 -7.21 -10.79
CA ASN A 78 5.60 -7.37 -9.42
C ASN A 78 4.17 -6.82 -9.29
N THR A 79 3.88 -5.66 -9.89
CA THR A 79 2.51 -5.12 -9.89
C THR A 79 1.53 -6.06 -10.58
N ARG A 80 1.91 -6.66 -11.72
CA ARG A 80 1.06 -7.62 -12.45
C ARG A 80 0.78 -8.88 -11.64
N GLU A 81 1.80 -9.41 -10.97
CA GLU A 81 1.66 -10.58 -10.10
C GLU A 81 0.70 -10.30 -8.93
N ILE A 82 0.88 -9.16 -8.25
CA ILE A 82 -0.02 -8.73 -7.17
C ILE A 82 -1.45 -8.57 -7.69
N ILE A 83 -1.65 -7.93 -8.84
CA ILE A 83 -2.97 -7.79 -9.47
C ILE A 83 -3.59 -9.17 -9.72
N ALA A 84 -2.85 -10.11 -10.30
CA ALA A 84 -3.38 -11.44 -10.59
C ALA A 84 -3.81 -12.18 -9.31
N ILE A 85 -3.02 -12.12 -8.24
CA ILE A 85 -3.35 -12.71 -6.93
C ILE A 85 -4.63 -12.09 -6.35
N LEU A 86 -4.73 -10.75 -6.38
CA LEU A 86 -5.90 -10.05 -5.85
C LEU A 86 -7.15 -10.33 -6.69
N THR A 87 -7.03 -10.39 -8.01
CA THR A 87 -8.14 -10.74 -8.91
C THR A 87 -8.65 -12.16 -8.62
N TYR A 88 -7.76 -13.12 -8.43
CA TYR A 88 -8.16 -14.48 -8.04
C TYR A 88 -8.93 -14.49 -6.71
N LYS A 89 -8.45 -13.73 -5.70
CA LYS A 89 -9.12 -13.65 -4.41
C LYS A 89 -10.51 -12.99 -4.49
N ILE A 90 -10.67 -11.99 -5.35
CA ILE A 90 -11.96 -11.36 -5.61
C ILE A 90 -12.95 -12.37 -6.22
N ASP A 91 -12.51 -13.17 -7.19
CA ASP A 91 -13.35 -14.18 -7.83
C ASP A 91 -13.81 -15.26 -6.83
N GLU A 92 -12.90 -15.73 -5.98
CA GLU A 92 -13.21 -16.67 -4.89
C GLU A 92 -14.26 -16.08 -3.93
N LEU A 93 -14.04 -14.86 -3.45
CA LEU A 93 -14.98 -14.17 -2.54
C LEU A 93 -16.35 -13.91 -3.19
N ASN A 94 -16.38 -13.58 -4.48
CA ASN A 94 -17.63 -13.42 -5.23
C ASN A 94 -18.39 -14.74 -5.34
N THR A 95 -17.68 -15.84 -5.59
CA THR A 95 -18.28 -17.18 -5.64
C THR A 95 -18.89 -17.57 -4.29
N GLU A 96 -18.21 -17.27 -3.18
CA GLU A 96 -18.76 -17.48 -1.83
C GLU A 96 -19.98 -16.60 -1.56
N ASN A 97 -19.92 -15.32 -1.91
CA ASN A 97 -21.05 -14.40 -1.76
C ASN A 97 -22.29 -14.88 -2.51
N VAL A 98 -22.15 -15.39 -3.73
CA VAL A 98 -23.28 -15.95 -4.50
C VAL A 98 -23.93 -17.13 -3.77
N LYS A 99 -23.13 -18.01 -3.15
CA LYS A 99 -23.65 -19.15 -2.37
C LYS A 99 -24.38 -18.68 -1.11
N LEU A 100 -23.81 -17.71 -0.40
CA LEU A 100 -24.42 -17.13 0.79
C LEU A 100 -25.74 -16.43 0.44
N GLN A 101 -25.76 -15.68 -0.66
CA GLN A 101 -26.97 -15.03 -1.14
C GLN A 101 -28.07 -16.06 -1.46
N GLY A 102 -27.74 -17.15 -2.15
CA GLY A 102 -28.70 -18.22 -2.41
C GLY A 102 -29.27 -18.86 -1.13
N THR A 103 -28.45 -18.95 -0.07
CA THR A 103 -28.89 -19.44 1.25
C THR A 103 -29.87 -18.46 1.90
N VAL A 104 -29.57 -17.15 1.85
CA VAL A 104 -30.45 -16.09 2.36
C VAL A 104 -31.78 -16.07 1.63
N ASP A 105 -31.76 -16.17 0.29
CA ASP A 105 -32.97 -16.20 -0.52
C ASP A 105 -33.85 -17.42 -0.19
N TRP A 106 -33.22 -18.58 0.00
CA TRP A 106 -33.92 -19.79 0.45
C TRP A 106 -34.52 -19.63 1.84
N MET A 107 -33.78 -19.06 2.80
CA MET A 107 -34.29 -18.77 4.15
C MET A 107 -35.49 -17.82 4.10
N HIS A 108 -35.43 -16.77 3.27
CA HIS A 108 -36.57 -15.87 3.07
C HIS A 108 -37.80 -16.61 2.55
N GLN A 109 -37.65 -17.43 1.49
CA GLN A 109 -38.77 -18.21 0.94
C GLN A 109 -39.38 -19.17 1.97
N PHE A 110 -38.53 -19.86 2.74
CA PHE A 110 -38.98 -20.80 3.75
C PHE A 110 -39.75 -20.10 4.90
N ILE A 111 -39.24 -18.95 5.38
CA ILE A 111 -39.93 -18.14 6.39
C ILE A 111 -41.30 -17.68 5.86
N TRP A 112 -41.37 -17.21 4.62
CA TRP A 112 -42.65 -16.81 4.01
C TRP A 112 -43.66 -17.96 3.96
N GLN A 113 -43.23 -19.18 3.61
CA GLN A 113 -44.08 -20.37 3.64
C GLN A 113 -44.59 -20.67 5.06
N LEU A 114 -43.71 -20.66 6.06
CA LEU A 114 -44.09 -20.89 7.46
C LEU A 114 -45.10 -19.84 7.97
N VAL A 115 -44.89 -18.57 7.63
CA VAL A 115 -45.81 -17.48 7.99
C VAL A 115 -47.17 -17.69 7.32
N LYS A 116 -47.20 -18.07 6.05
CA LYS A 116 -48.44 -18.36 5.31
C LYS A 116 -49.22 -19.51 5.95
N SER A 117 -48.54 -20.61 6.25
CA SER A 117 -49.12 -21.79 6.89
C SER A 117 -49.67 -21.50 8.29
N ARG A 118 -49.03 -20.61 9.07
CA ARG A 118 -49.52 -20.23 10.40
C ARG A 118 -50.68 -19.23 10.38
N LYS A 119 -50.82 -18.40 9.34
CA LYS A 119 -51.79 -17.30 9.32
C LYS A 119 -53.02 -17.53 8.42
N ASN A 120 -53.15 -18.64 7.69
CA ASN A 120 -54.24 -18.88 6.71
C ASN A 120 -54.43 -17.73 5.70
N ILE A 121 -53.36 -17.02 5.34
CA ILE A 121 -53.43 -15.88 4.42
C ILE A 121 -53.30 -16.40 2.97
N THR A 122 -54.38 -16.33 2.20
CA THR A 122 -54.37 -16.47 0.73
C THR A 122 -53.93 -15.15 0.08
N PRO A 123 -53.13 -15.19 -1.01
CA PRO A 123 -52.54 -14.00 -1.61
C PRO A 123 -53.56 -13.21 -2.47
N PRO A 124 -53.33 -11.91 -2.76
CA PRO A 124 -53.80 -11.30 -3.99
C PRO A 124 -53.00 -11.82 -5.21
#